data_AF-W2SUK1-F1
#
_entry.id   AF-W2SUK1-F1
#
_cell.length_a   1.000
_cell.length_b   1.000
_cell.length_c   1.000
_cell.angle_alpha   90.00
_cell.angle_beta   90.00
_cell.angle_gamma   90.00
#
_symmetry.space_group_name_H-M   'P 1'
#
loop_
_entity.id
_entity.type
_entity.pdbx_description
1 polymer ?
#
loop_
_entity_poly.entity_id
_entity_poly.type
_entity_poly.pdbx_seq_one_letter_code
_entity_poly.pdbx_strand_id
1 'polypeptide(L)' 'MPLVDWTRYFHSVAPYVVHDYLASNPEILIVEIDFMRRVTNLLQSTDPRIITNYVYMRYSSSWAGELGERYEDISQ' A
#
# COMPACT_ATOMS: atom_id res chain seq x y z
N MET A 1 8.79 5.71 -13.44
CA MET A 1 8.43 5.19 -12.10
C MET A 1 9.67 5.13 -11.21
N PRO A 2 10.15 6.23 -10.58
CA PRO A 2 11.17 6.14 -9.53
C PRO A 2 10.68 6.64 -8.16
N LEU A 3 9.36 6.84 -7.97
CA LEU A 3 8.81 7.30 -6.69
C LEU A 3 8.84 6.24 -5.59
N VAL A 4 8.60 4.98 -5.96
CA VAL A 4 8.51 3.86 -5.03
C VAL A 4 9.78 3.03 -5.20
N ASP A 5 10.49 2.82 -4.09
CA ASP A 5 11.56 1.83 -4.01
C ASP A 5 10.92 0.44 -3.92
N TRP A 6 10.63 -0.14 -5.09
CA TRP A 6 9.93 -1.43 -5.21
C TRP A 6 10.72 -2.57 -4.59
N THR A 7 12.04 -2.59 -4.74
CA THR A 7 12.91 -3.62 -4.14
C THR A 7 12.78 -3.60 -2.62
N ARG A 8 12.95 -2.42 -2.00
CA ARG A 8 12.79 -2.28 -0.56
C ARG A 8 11.36 -2.62 -0.10
N TYR A 9 10.36 -2.17 -0.84
CA TYR A 9 8.96 -2.44 -0.52
C TYR A 9 8.67 -3.94 -0.52
N PHE A 10 9.04 -4.67 -1.59
CA PHE A 10 8.81 -6.10 -1.68
C PHE A 10 9.55 -6.87 -0.58
N HIS A 11 10.79 -6.52 -0.26
CA HIS A 11 11.51 -7.13 0.87
C HIS A 11 10.82 -6.89 2.23
N SER A 12 10.18 -5.72 2.43
CA SER A 12 9.52 -5.40 3.71
C SER A 12 8.20 -6.14 3.93
N VAL A 13 7.48 -6.52 2.87
CA VAL A 13 6.14 -7.13 2.97
C VAL A 13 6.14 -8.61 2.63
N ALA A 14 7.10 -9.08 1.85
CA ALA A 14 7.15 -10.47 1.41
C ALA A 14 7.80 -11.38 2.47
N PRO A 15 7.36 -12.65 2.57
CA PRO A 15 8.01 -13.63 3.44
C PRO A 15 9.48 -13.86 3.05
N TYR A 16 10.31 -14.18 4.04
CA TYR A 16 11.75 -14.40 3.84
C TYR A 16 12.08 -15.40 2.73
N VAL A 17 11.27 -16.46 2.58
CA VAL A 17 11.49 -17.53 1.59
C VAL A 17 11.54 -17.03 0.13
N VAL A 18 10.97 -15.86 -0.18
CA VAL A 18 11.00 -15.30 -1.54
C VAL A 18 12.02 -14.16 -1.71
N HIS A 19 12.79 -13.83 -0.67
CA HIS A 19 13.75 -12.72 -0.70
C HIS A 19 14.84 -12.93 -1.75
N ASP A 20 15.38 -14.15 -1.88
CA ASP A 20 16.41 -14.47 -2.89
C ASP A 20 15.88 -14.28 -4.32
N TYR A 21 14.60 -14.63 -4.56
CA TYR A 21 13.95 -14.39 -5.86
C TYR A 21 13.81 -12.89 -6.13
N LEU A 22 13.35 -12.11 -5.15
CA LEU A 22 13.17 -10.66 -5.27
C LEU A 22 14.49 -9.88 -5.40
N ALA A 23 15.56 -10.38 -4.81
CA ALA A 23 16.91 -9.79 -4.89
C ALA A 23 17.62 -10.09 -6.23
N SER A 24 17.07 -11.00 -7.04
CA SER A 24 17.58 -11.32 -8.37
C SER A 24 16.99 -10.39 -9.44
N ASN A 25 16.68 -10.90 -10.63
CA ASN A 25 15.92 -10.21 -11.67
C ASN A 25 14.54 -10.86 -11.83
N PRO A 26 13.61 -10.65 -10.89
CA PRO A 26 12.32 -11.35 -10.89
C PRO A 26 11.45 -10.90 -12.06
N GLU A 27 10.70 -11.85 -12.63
CA GLU A 27 9.60 -11.52 -13.53
C GLU A 27 8.37 -11.14 -12.69
N ILE A 28 7.86 -9.93 -12.92
CA ILE A 28 6.71 -9.39 -12.21
C ILE A 28 5.59 -9.13 -13.21
N LEU A 29 4.46 -9.82 -13.02
CA LEU A 29 3.26 -9.59 -13.81
C LEU A 29 2.52 -8.35 -13.31
N ILE A 30 2.39 -7.33 -14.16
CA ILE A 30 1.56 -6.15 -13.90
C ILE A 30 0.23 -6.31 -14.62
N VAL A 31 -0.82 -6.61 -13.86
CA VAL A 31 -2.17 -6.87 -14.42
C VAL A 31 -2.78 -5.60 -15.02
N GLU A 32 -2.64 -4.45 -14.35
CA GLU A 32 -3.25 -3.18 -14.78
C GLU A 32 -2.22 -2.04 -14.83
N ILE A 33 -1.45 -1.97 -15.92
CA ILE A 33 -0.36 -0.99 -16.06
C ILE A 33 -0.87 0.47 -16.03
N ASP A 34 -2.05 0.74 -16.60
CA ASP A 34 -2.62 2.09 -16.63
C ASP A 34 -3.10 2.54 -15.24
N PHE A 35 -3.62 1.61 -14.44
CA PHE A 35 -3.92 1.88 -13.04
C PHE A 35 -2.65 2.27 -12.27
N MET A 36 -1.58 1.50 -12.41
CA MET A 36 -0.30 1.80 -11.77
C MET A 36 0.27 3.16 -12.20
N ARG A 37 0.07 3.56 -13.45
CA ARG A 37 0.46 4.88 -13.95
C ARG A 37 -0.36 5.99 -13.29
N ARG A 38 -1.69 5.84 -13.19
CA ARG A 38 -2.56 6.81 -12.50
C ARG A 38 -2.21 6.93 -11.01
N VAL A 39 -1.93 5.81 -10.34
CA VAL A 39 -1.48 5.80 -8.93
C VAL A 39 -0.17 6.56 -8.79
N THR A 40 0.80 6.33 -9.68
CA THR A 40 2.08 7.05 -9.65
C THR A 40 1.85 8.56 -9.77
N ASN A 41 1.02 9.00 -10.72
CA ASN A 41 0.72 10.42 -10.91
C ASN A 41 0.04 11.02 -9.66
N LEU A 42 -0.92 10.31 -9.06
CA LEU A 42 -1.60 10.74 -7.85
C LEU A 42 -0.61 10.90 -6.68
N LEU A 43 0.28 9.93 -6.48
CA LEU A 43 1.31 9.99 -5.43
C LEU A 43 2.29 11.13 -5.66
N GLN A 44 2.62 11.48 -6.91
CA GLN A 44 3.49 12.63 -7.24
C GLN A 44 2.82 13.96 -6.95
N SER A 45 1.52 14.08 -7.20
CA SER A 45 0.78 15.35 -7.08
C SER A 45 0.17 15.58 -5.70
N THR A 46 0.28 14.62 -4.77
CA THR A 46 -0.38 14.68 -3.46
C THR A 46 0.66 14.91 -2.37
N ASP A 47 0.37 15.85 -1.46
CA ASP A 47 1.22 16.11 -0.31
C ASP A 47 1.39 14.84 0.55
N PRO A 48 2.63 14.50 0.98
CA PRO A 48 2.88 13.32 1.80
C PRO A 48 1.99 13.21 3.04
N ARG A 49 1.64 14.32 3.69
CA ARG A 49 0.73 14.35 4.85
C ARG A 49 -0.66 13.83 4.49
N ILE A 50 -1.17 14.19 3.31
CA ILE A 50 -2.49 13.72 2.85
C ILE A 50 -2.43 12.20 2.59
N ILE A 51 -1.36 11.72 1.96
CA ILE A 51 -1.15 10.28 1.72
C ILE A 51 -1.08 9.53 3.06
N THR A 52 -0.28 10.01 4.01
CA THR A 52 -0.14 9.42 5.35
C THR A 52 -1.47 9.38 6.09
N ASN A 53 -2.22 10.48 6.10
CA ASN A 53 -3.54 10.53 6.74
C ASN A 53 -4.52 9.53 6.10
N TYR A 54 -4.53 9.43 4.77
CA TYR A 54 -5.36 8.46 4.07
C TYR A 54 -5.01 7.02 4.46
N VAL A 55 -3.70 6.68 4.53
CA VAL A 55 -3.25 5.35 4.95
C VAL A 55 -3.68 5.05 6.39
N TYR A 56 -3.50 5.99 7.32
CA TYR A 56 -3.95 5.81 8.70
C TYR A 56 -5.45 5.59 8.79
N MET A 57 -6.24 6.41 8.09
CA MET A 57 -7.69 6.27 8.04
C MET A 57 -8.09 4.89 7.51
N ARG A 58 -7.49 4.46 6.39
CA ARG A 58 -7.77 3.13 5.81
C ARG A 58 -7.40 1.99 6.75
N TYR A 59 -6.26 2.10 7.43
CA TYR A 59 -5.84 1.12 8.43
C TYR A 59 -6.81 1.10 9.62
N SER A 60 -7.15 2.24 10.21
CA SER A 60 -8.12 2.26 11.33
C SER A 60 -9.48 1.74 10.92
N SER A 61 -9.96 2.06 9.72
CA SER A 61 -11.25 1.58 9.21
C SER A 61 -11.26 0.06 8.97
N SER A 62 -10.13 -0.56 8.63
CA SER A 62 -10.08 -2.03 8.48
C SER A 62 -10.19 -2.77 9.81
N TRP A 63 -10.03 -2.08 10.93
CA TRP A 63 -10.15 -2.61 12.30
C TRP A 63 -11.44 -2.16 12.98
N ALA A 64 -12.39 -1.54 12.28
CA ALA A 64 -13.57 -0.92 12.90
C ALA A 64 -14.34 -1.84 13.87
N GLY A 65 -14.51 -3.12 13.53
CA GLY A 65 -15.19 -4.11 14.40
C GLY A 65 -14.37 -4.60 15.60
N GLU A 66 -13.10 -4.20 15.70
CA GLU A 66 -12.21 -4.53 16.83
C GLU A 66 -11.99 -3.31 17.76
N LEU A 67 -12.54 -2.14 17.40
CA LEU A 67 -12.41 -0.89 18.16
C LEU A 67 -13.50 -0.71 19.23
N GLY A 68 -14.48 -1.62 19.26
CA GLY A 68 -15.57 -1.67 20.23
C GLY A 68 -16.83 -0.91 19.81
N GLU A 69 -17.90 -1.15 20.57
CA GLU A 69 -19.30 -0.76 20.24
C GLU A 69 -19.46 0.70 19.78
N ARG A 70 -18.75 1.65 20.41
CA ARG A 70 -18.83 3.07 20.05
C ARG A 70 -18.45 3.38 18.60
N TYR A 71 -17.62 2.56 17.97
CA TYR A 71 -17.19 2.74 16.58
C TYR A 71 -18.02 1.89 15.62
N GLU A 72 -18.67 0.84 16.11
CA GLU A 72 -19.61 0.01 15.35
C GLU A 72 -20.94 0.74 15.12
N ASP A 73 -21.44 1.44 16.14
CA ASP A 73 -22.68 2.23 16.07
C ASP A 73 -22.63 3.34 15.01
N ILE A 74 -21.43 3.87 14.72
CA ILE A 74 -21.22 4.93 13.71
C ILE A 74 -21.28 4.36 12.29
N SER A 75 -21.10 3.03 12.13
CA SER A 75 -21.14 2.34 10.85
C SER A 75 -22.53 1.82 10.46
N GLN A 76 -23.50 1.86 11.39
CA GLN A 76 -24.91 1.51 11.17
C GLN A 76 -25.72 2.69 10.60
#